data_AF-A0A255TG28-F1
#
_entry.id   AF-A0A255TG28-F1
#
_cell.length_a   1.000
_cell.length_b   1.000
_cell.length_c   1.000
_cell.angle_alpha   90.00
_cell.angle_beta   90.00
_cell.angle_gamma   90.00
#
_symmetry.space_group_name_H-M   'P 1'
#
loop_
_entity.id
_entity.type
_entity.pdbx_description
1 polymer ?
#
loop_
_entity_poly.entity_id
_entity_poly.type
_entity_poly.pdbx_seq_one_letter_code
_entity_poly.pdbx_strand_id
1 'polypeptide(L)'
;MPKYPNECKVTTKKSESCKANEINLLCNEGIPQLYLSSELIIHEVVHDCNVFHLYASSSLGYGVCPYCGHVSSQVHSRYSRTIYDLSILGERVVLHLDVRKFFCHNDDCCRKTFAEQPGDEVFRYRRRTCRCERVVARHGISVSSNSACRLLSDIGICVSSSTILLPIEFSKHI
;
A
#
# COMPACT_ATOMS: atom_id res chain seq x y z
N MET A 1 10.31 27.49 57.69
CA MET A 1 9.27 27.05 56.72
C MET A 1 8.74 28.32 56.07
N PRO A 2 8.65 28.43 54.73
CA PRO A 2 8.40 27.41 53.69
C PRO A 2 9.70 26.74 53.21
N LYS A 3 9.84 25.45 52.82
CA LYS A 3 9.06 24.45 52.05
C LYS A 3 9.10 24.65 50.51
N TYR A 4 10.11 23.99 49.93
CA TYR A 4 10.31 23.48 48.55
C TYR A 4 11.27 24.22 47.58
N PRO A 5 12.08 23.46 46.80
CA PRO A 5 13.23 23.95 46.03
C PRO A 5 12.87 24.29 44.57
N ASN A 6 13.78 25.03 43.91
CA ASN A 6 13.84 25.21 42.46
C ASN A 6 13.85 23.86 41.72
N GLU A 7 13.17 23.75 40.57
CA GLU A 7 13.77 23.12 39.38
C GLU A 7 13.01 23.34 38.06
N CYS A 8 13.83 23.60 37.04
CA CYS A 8 13.65 23.44 35.59
C CYS A 8 12.34 23.89 34.91
N LYS A 9 12.43 25.04 34.23
CA LYS A 9 11.63 25.29 33.02
C LYS A 9 11.97 24.22 31.97
N VAL A 10 11.06 23.28 31.77
CA VAL A 10 11.08 22.34 30.65
C VAL A 10 10.93 23.14 29.36
N THR A 11 11.94 23.09 28.48
CA THR A 11 11.84 23.51 27.08
C THR A 11 11.63 22.26 26.24
N THR A 12 10.38 21.96 25.88
CA THR A 12 10.07 20.83 24.99
C THR A 12 9.80 21.30 23.56
N LYS A 13 10.84 21.11 22.73
CA LYS A 13 10.81 20.57 21.36
C LYS A 13 9.89 21.25 20.32
N LYS A 14 10.36 22.37 19.78
CA LYS A 14 9.94 22.90 18.47
C LYS A 14 10.74 22.29 17.29
N SER A 15 11.72 21.42 17.58
CA SER A 15 12.73 20.91 16.63
C SER A 15 12.39 19.55 16.00
N GLU A 16 11.50 18.75 16.58
CA GLU A 16 11.08 17.45 16.03
C GLU A 16 9.98 17.60 14.96
N SER A 17 9.10 18.60 15.09
CA SER A 17 8.04 18.87 14.11
C SER A 17 8.56 19.45 12.79
N CYS A 18 9.63 20.26 12.81
CA CYS A 18 10.22 20.81 11.58
C CYS A 18 10.90 19.73 10.72
N LYS A 19 11.58 18.76 11.33
CA LYS A 19 12.25 17.67 10.61
C LYS A 19 11.27 16.69 9.97
N ALA A 20 10.20 16.33 10.69
CA ALA A 20 9.13 15.50 10.13
C ALA A 20 8.47 16.20 8.93
N ASN A 21 8.23 17.51 9.02
CA ASN A 21 7.64 18.29 7.93
C ASN A 21 8.57 18.41 6.69
N GLU A 22 9.87 18.59 6.86
CA GLU A 22 10.84 18.61 5.75
C GLU A 22 10.97 17.25 5.07
N ILE A 23 11.01 16.16 5.86
CA ILE A 23 11.04 14.78 5.32
C ILE A 23 9.77 14.51 4.52
N ASN A 24 8.59 14.87 5.05
CA ASN A 24 7.33 14.73 4.34
C ASN A 24 7.31 15.53 3.03
N LEU A 25 7.83 16.75 3.01
CA LEU A 25 7.91 17.57 1.80
C LEU A 25 8.78 16.91 0.72
N LEU A 26 9.98 16.44 1.08
CA LEU A 26 10.87 15.74 0.15
C LEU A 26 10.27 14.42 -0.34
N CYS A 27 9.57 13.70 0.53
CA CYS A 27 8.92 12.44 0.19
C CYS A 27 7.79 12.63 -0.82
N ASN A 28 7.01 13.70 -0.69
CA ASN A 28 5.95 14.04 -1.64
C ASN A 28 6.48 14.38 -3.03
N GLU A 29 7.71 14.89 -3.14
CA GLU A 29 8.32 15.21 -4.42
C GLU A 29 8.99 14.01 -5.11
N GLY A 30 9.36 12.95 -4.37
CA GLY A 30 10.20 11.86 -4.90
C GLY A 30 9.59 10.46 -4.91
N ILE A 31 8.64 10.17 -4.01
CA ILE A 31 8.02 8.83 -3.91
C ILE A 31 6.93 8.58 -4.96
N PRO A 32 6.07 9.54 -5.33
CA PRO A 32 5.10 9.32 -6.41
C PRO A 32 5.75 8.82 -7.71
N GLN A 33 7.00 9.21 -7.96
CA GLN A 33 7.76 8.84 -9.14
C GLN A 33 7.99 7.32 -9.27
N LEU A 34 8.04 6.61 -8.14
CA LEU A 34 8.20 5.15 -8.09
C LEU A 34 6.95 4.40 -8.58
N TYR A 35 5.81 5.09 -8.68
CA TYR A 35 4.50 4.50 -8.99
C TYR A 35 3.98 4.82 -10.38
N LEU A 36 4.68 5.62 -11.20
CA LEU A 36 4.22 6.03 -12.54
C LEU A 36 3.80 4.86 -13.43
N SER A 37 4.51 3.73 -13.35
CA SER A 37 4.23 2.54 -14.16
C SER A 37 3.11 1.65 -13.60
N SER A 38 2.47 2.03 -12.50
CA SER A 38 1.51 1.19 -11.76
C SER A 38 0.05 1.59 -11.98
N GLU A 39 -0.21 2.57 -12.85
CA GLU A 39 -1.52 3.24 -12.99
C GLU A 39 -2.08 3.79 -11.67
N LEU A 40 -1.22 4.04 -10.69
CA LEU A 40 -1.54 4.62 -9.39
C LEU A 40 -1.06 6.06 -9.36
N ILE A 41 -1.91 6.95 -8.85
CA ILE A 41 -1.55 8.32 -8.49
C ILE A 41 -1.40 8.35 -6.98
N ILE A 42 -0.22 8.78 -6.50
CA ILE A 42 0.02 9.06 -5.08
C ILE A 42 -0.30 10.54 -4.86
N HIS A 43 -1.28 10.82 -4.01
CA HIS A 43 -1.75 12.18 -3.69
C HIS A 43 -0.99 12.78 -2.52
N GLU A 44 -0.61 11.92 -1.57
CA GLU A 44 0.02 12.33 -0.34
C GLU A 44 0.92 11.20 0.18
N VAL A 45 2.06 11.61 0.71
CA VAL A 45 3.02 10.77 1.41
C VAL A 45 3.21 11.32 2.81
N VAL A 46 2.97 10.46 3.80
CA VAL A 46 3.23 10.74 5.21
C VAL A 46 4.22 9.71 5.72
N HIS A 47 5.34 10.20 6.27
CA HIS A 47 6.34 9.39 6.94
C HIS A 47 6.19 9.55 8.45
N ASP A 48 5.89 8.45 9.14
CA ASP A 48 5.81 8.42 10.60
C ASP A 48 6.24 7.05 11.14
N CYS A 49 6.89 7.04 12.31
CA CYS A 49 7.29 5.80 13.00
C CYS A 49 8.01 4.76 12.11
N ASN A 50 8.86 5.22 11.17
CA ASN A 50 9.56 4.41 10.18
C ASN A 50 8.62 3.64 9.22
N VAL A 51 7.50 4.26 8.88
CA VAL A 51 6.51 3.76 7.93
C VAL A 51 6.15 4.86 6.95
N PHE A 52 6.22 4.56 5.67
CA PHE A 52 5.66 5.39 4.61
C PHE A 52 4.19 5.05 4.40
N HIS A 53 3.31 5.99 4.70
CA HIS A 53 1.90 5.94 4.38
C HIS A 53 1.65 6.69 3.08
N LEU A 54 1.25 5.95 2.04
CA LEU A 54 1.00 6.48 0.71
C LEU A 54 -0.51 6.50 0.47
N TYR A 55 -1.08 7.67 0.20
CA TYR A 55 -2.50 7.80 -0.15
C TYR A 55 -2.64 7.85 -1.66
N ALA A 56 -3.38 6.90 -2.21
CA ALA A 56 -3.41 6.68 -3.64
C ALA A 56 -4.81 6.47 -4.20
N SER A 57 -4.95 6.74 -5.49
CA SER A 57 -6.08 6.29 -6.30
C SER A 57 -5.60 5.76 -7.64
N SER A 58 -6.49 5.12 -8.38
CA SER A 58 -6.26 4.83 -9.78
C SER A 58 -6.12 6.12 -10.61
N SER A 59 -5.23 6.06 -11.60
CA SER A 59 -5.03 7.11 -12.61
C SER A 59 -6.09 7.07 -13.73
N LEU A 60 -6.75 5.93 -13.92
CA LEU A 60 -7.68 5.73 -15.02
C LEU A 60 -9.08 6.30 -14.71
N GLY A 61 -9.80 6.76 -15.72
CA GLY A 61 -11.20 7.21 -15.58
C GLY A 61 -12.22 6.07 -15.56
N TYR A 62 -11.79 4.83 -15.74
CA TYR A 62 -12.61 3.66 -15.98
C TYR A 62 -12.02 2.42 -15.30
N GLY A 63 -12.78 1.33 -15.25
CA GLY A 63 -12.30 0.01 -14.87
C GLY A 63 -12.76 -1.07 -15.85
N VAL A 64 -12.03 -2.18 -15.86
CA VAL A 64 -12.35 -3.37 -16.67
C VAL A 64 -12.99 -4.43 -15.78
N CYS A 65 -14.16 -4.93 -16.16
CA CYS A 65 -14.83 -5.99 -15.43
C CYS A 65 -14.00 -7.29 -15.51
N PRO A 66 -13.50 -7.84 -14.39
CA PRO A 66 -12.62 -9.01 -14.43
C PRO A 66 -13.35 -10.31 -14.81
N TYR A 67 -14.69 -10.28 -14.90
CA TYR A 67 -15.51 -11.46 -15.21
C TYR A 67 -15.88 -11.53 -16.69
N CYS A 68 -15.92 -10.40 -17.41
CA CYS A 68 -16.37 -10.36 -18.80
C CYS A 68 -15.60 -9.38 -19.70
N GLY A 69 -14.59 -8.67 -19.17
CA GLY A 69 -13.79 -7.70 -19.91
C GLY A 69 -14.49 -6.37 -20.21
N HIS A 70 -15.76 -6.19 -19.83
CA HIS A 70 -16.49 -4.95 -20.15
C HIS A 70 -15.91 -3.74 -19.41
N VAL A 71 -15.61 -2.69 -20.17
CA VAL A 71 -15.11 -1.39 -19.65
C VAL A 71 -16.28 -0.57 -19.12
N SER A 72 -16.14 -0.01 -17.92
CA SER A 72 -17.14 0.89 -17.34
C SER A 72 -16.49 2.05 -16.60
N SER A 73 -17.07 3.23 -16.75
CA SER A 73 -16.74 4.44 -15.98
C SER A 73 -17.84 4.82 -14.98
N GLN A 74 -18.96 4.10 -14.95
CA GLN A 74 -20.07 4.41 -14.04
C GLN A 74 -19.79 3.89 -12.63
N VAL A 75 -19.49 4.81 -11.72
CA VAL A 75 -19.16 4.49 -10.32
C VAL A 75 -20.44 4.19 -9.54
N HIS A 76 -20.49 3.01 -8.92
CA HIS A 76 -21.51 2.61 -7.95
C HIS A 76 -21.19 3.13 -6.55
N SER A 77 -19.96 2.90 -6.08
CA SER A 77 -19.52 3.32 -4.74
C SER A 77 -18.00 3.45 -4.66
N ARG A 78 -17.48 4.01 -3.57
CA ARG A 78 -16.04 4.05 -3.25
C ARG A 78 -15.79 3.40 -1.90
N TYR A 79 -14.59 2.89 -1.69
CA TYR A 79 -14.13 2.35 -0.42
C TYR A 79 -12.60 2.35 -0.36
N SER A 80 -12.04 2.53 0.83
CA SER A 80 -10.59 2.51 1.00
C SER A 80 -10.09 1.12 1.39
N ARG A 81 -8.89 0.77 0.93
CA ARG A 81 -8.21 -0.47 1.31
C ARG A 81 -6.76 -0.18 1.69
N THR A 82 -6.27 -0.92 2.67
CA THR A 82 -4.86 -0.92 3.04
C THR A 82 -4.14 -2.06 2.34
N ILE A 83 -3.07 -1.74 1.60
CA ILE A 83 -2.25 -2.66 0.83
C ILE A 83 -0.79 -2.46 1.26
N TYR A 84 -0.07 -3.54 1.52
CA TYR A 84 1.37 -3.46 1.81
C TYR A 84 2.18 -3.56 0.52
N ASP A 85 3.19 -2.70 0.38
CA ASP A 85 4.08 -2.71 -0.78
C ASP A 85 5.51 -3.14 -0.37
N LEU A 86 6.43 -3.11 -1.32
CA LEU A 86 7.87 -3.17 -1.05
C LEU A 86 8.29 -2.02 -0.16
N SER A 87 9.32 -2.26 0.64
CA SER A 87 9.90 -1.23 1.49
C SER A 87 10.58 -0.13 0.68
N ILE A 88 10.59 1.08 1.24
CA ILE A 88 11.40 2.20 0.75
C ILE A 88 12.51 2.40 1.77
N LEU A 89 13.77 2.29 1.32
CA LEU A 89 14.95 2.41 2.18
C LEU A 89 14.95 1.43 3.39
N GLY A 90 14.35 0.25 3.21
CA GLY A 90 14.21 -0.75 4.28
C GLY A 90 13.07 -0.49 5.26
N GLU A 91 12.30 0.58 5.06
CA GLU A 91 11.17 0.94 5.90
C GLU A 91 9.83 0.49 5.29
N ARG A 92 8.87 0.21 6.16
CA ARG A 92 7.59 -0.37 5.72
C ARG A 92 6.80 0.63 4.88
N VAL A 93 6.18 0.14 3.81
CA VAL A 93 5.26 0.94 2.99
C VAL A 93 3.83 0.43 3.14
N VAL A 94 2.91 1.35 3.40
CA VAL A 94 1.48 1.10 3.52
C VAL A 94 0.76 2.00 2.52
N LEU A 95 0.16 1.39 1.50
CA LEU A 95 -0.66 2.04 0.50
C LEU A 95 -2.13 2.06 0.95
N HIS A 96 -2.64 3.26 1.22
CA HIS A 96 -4.06 3.55 1.46
C HIS A 96 -4.72 3.89 0.13
N LEU A 97 -5.32 2.89 -0.51
CA LEU A 97 -5.90 3.01 -1.83
C LEU A 97 -7.39 3.34 -1.75
N ASP A 98 -7.82 4.46 -2.32
CA ASP A 98 -9.24 4.72 -2.62
C ASP A 98 -9.64 3.95 -3.88
N VAL A 99 -10.58 3.02 -3.72
CA VAL A 99 -11.00 2.08 -4.76
C VAL A 99 -12.45 2.36 -5.16
N ARG A 100 -12.69 2.54 -6.46
CA ARG A 100 -14.05 2.60 -6.99
C ARG A 100 -14.64 1.20 -7.18
N LYS A 101 -15.95 1.07 -6.98
CA LYS A 101 -16.75 -0.02 -7.53
C LYS A 101 -17.52 0.53 -8.71
N PHE A 102 -17.46 -0.16 -9.85
CA PHE A 102 -18.18 0.20 -11.06
C PHE A 102 -19.38 -0.71 -11.28
N PHE A 103 -20.39 -0.21 -11.99
CA PHE A 103 -21.44 -1.05 -12.56
C PHE A 103 -20.94 -1.74 -13.83
N CYS A 104 -21.32 -3.01 -14.00
CA CYS A 104 -21.13 -3.72 -15.26
C CYS A 104 -22.45 -3.73 -16.03
N HIS A 105 -22.47 -3.07 -17.19
CA HIS A 105 -23.64 -2.98 -18.06
C HIS A 105 -23.70 -4.10 -19.11
N ASN A 106 -22.76 -5.05 -19.08
CA ASN A 106 -22.88 -6.24 -19.91
C ASN A 106 -23.99 -7.14 -19.37
N ASP A 107 -25.04 -7.35 -20.17
CA ASP A 107 -26.20 -8.14 -19.77
C ASP A 107 -25.85 -9.61 -19.54
N ASP A 108 -24.92 -10.15 -20.33
CA ASP A 108 -24.41 -11.53 -20.21
C ASP A 108 -23.49 -11.74 -19.01
N CYS A 109 -23.06 -10.66 -18.33
CA CYS A 109 -22.20 -10.77 -17.17
C CYS A 109 -22.99 -11.19 -15.93
N CYS A 110 -22.54 -12.29 -15.30
CA CYS A 110 -23.10 -12.79 -14.03
C CYS A 110 -22.91 -11.82 -12.84
N ARG A 111 -22.07 -10.78 -12.99
CA ARG A 111 -21.78 -9.78 -11.97
C ARG A 111 -22.17 -8.39 -12.45
N LYS A 112 -23.08 -7.73 -11.73
CA LYS A 112 -23.55 -6.36 -12.05
C LYS A 112 -22.67 -5.25 -11.45
N THR A 113 -21.76 -5.58 -10.53
CA THR A 113 -20.73 -4.64 -10.06
C THR A 113 -19.38 -5.32 -9.95
N PHE A 114 -18.32 -4.55 -10.13
CA PHE A 114 -16.95 -5.01 -9.93
C PHE A 114 -16.12 -3.93 -9.24
N ALA A 115 -15.05 -4.35 -8.57
CA ALA A 115 -14.10 -3.43 -7.96
C ALA A 115 -13.06 -3.05 -8.99
N GLU A 116 -12.68 -1.79 -8.98
CA GLU A 116 -11.52 -1.27 -9.71
C GLU A 116 -10.24 -2.02 -9.32
N GLN A 117 -9.39 -2.26 -10.32
CA GLN A 117 -8.10 -2.94 -10.20
C GLN A 117 -7.10 -2.14 -11.07
N PRO A 118 -6.40 -1.15 -10.48
CA PRO A 118 -5.47 -0.30 -11.22
C PRO A 118 -4.21 -1.08 -11.61
N GLY A 119 -3.89 -1.07 -12.90
CA GLY A 119 -2.76 -1.77 -13.49
C GLY A 119 -2.72 -3.25 -13.12
N ASP A 120 -1.49 -3.77 -13.12
CA ASP A 120 -1.19 -5.18 -12.81
C ASP A 120 -0.65 -5.37 -11.38
N GLU A 121 -0.76 -4.35 -10.54
CA GLU A 121 -0.18 -4.38 -9.19
C GLU A 121 -1.20 -4.63 -8.10
N VAL A 122 -2.45 -4.22 -8.29
CA VAL A 122 -3.48 -4.28 -7.26
C VAL A 122 -4.70 -5.06 -7.76
N PHE A 123 -4.92 -6.22 -7.14
CA PHE A 123 -6.07 -7.06 -7.44
C PHE A 123 -7.09 -7.11 -6.29
N ARG A 124 -8.31 -7.52 -6.64
CA ARG A 124 -9.38 -7.75 -5.67
C ARG A 124 -8.93 -8.75 -4.60
N TYR A 125 -9.27 -8.47 -3.34
CA TYR A 125 -8.94 -9.26 -2.14
C TYR A 125 -7.44 -9.38 -1.78
N ARG A 126 -6.50 -9.16 -2.70
CA ARG A 126 -5.08 -9.06 -2.38
C ARG A 126 -4.84 -7.94 -1.38
N ARG A 127 -3.93 -8.19 -0.44
CA ARG A 127 -3.53 -7.26 0.64
C ARG A 127 -2.11 -6.73 0.43
N ARG A 128 -1.47 -7.12 -0.68
CA ARG A 128 -0.13 -6.74 -1.08
C ARG A 128 -0.13 -6.41 -2.56
N THR A 129 0.79 -5.55 -2.97
CA THR A 129 1.07 -5.35 -4.40
C THR A 129 1.68 -6.62 -4.99
N CYS A 130 1.51 -6.83 -6.29
CA CYS A 130 2.05 -8.01 -6.96
C CYS A 130 3.57 -8.07 -6.91
N ARG A 131 4.25 -6.92 -7.00
CA ARG A 131 5.69 -6.84 -6.77
C ARG A 131 6.10 -7.30 -5.37
N CYS A 132 5.34 -6.94 -4.32
CA CYS A 132 5.62 -7.36 -2.95
C CYS A 132 5.37 -8.86 -2.77
N GLU A 133 4.24 -9.37 -3.26
CA GLU A 133 3.94 -10.80 -3.23
C GLU A 133 5.02 -11.62 -3.93
N ARG A 134 5.55 -11.16 -5.06
CA ARG A 134 6.63 -11.84 -5.79
C ARG A 134 7.92 -11.94 -4.98
N VAL A 135 8.28 -10.90 -4.22
CA VAL A 135 9.46 -10.94 -3.33
C VAL A 135 9.23 -11.91 -2.19
N VAL A 136 8.04 -11.92 -1.59
CA VAL A 136 7.67 -12.90 -0.56
C VAL A 136 7.74 -14.33 -1.10
N ALA A 137 7.22 -14.57 -2.31
CA ALA A 137 7.27 -15.86 -3.01
C ALA A 137 8.69 -16.40 -3.12
N ARG A 138 9.59 -15.57 -3.65
CA ARG A 138 10.98 -15.95 -3.92
C ARG A 138 11.68 -16.39 -2.65
N HIS A 139 11.47 -15.67 -1.55
CA HIS A 139 12.04 -16.06 -0.26
C HIS A 139 11.39 -17.35 0.28
N GLY A 140 10.07 -17.50 0.16
CA GLY A 140 9.34 -18.69 0.60
C GLY A 140 9.73 -19.98 -0.12
N ILE A 141 10.17 -19.89 -1.38
CA ILE A 141 10.68 -21.02 -2.16
C ILE A 141 12.16 -21.31 -1.85
N SER A 142 12.94 -20.28 -1.48
CA SER A 142 14.38 -20.39 -1.31
C SER A 142 14.81 -20.89 0.07
N VAL A 143 14.03 -20.58 1.12
CA VAL A 143 14.39 -20.91 2.52
C VAL A 143 13.15 -21.34 3.32
N SER A 144 13.36 -21.81 4.56
CA SER A 144 12.25 -22.12 5.46
C SER A 144 11.36 -20.89 5.70
N SER A 145 10.05 -21.09 5.92
CA SER A 145 9.11 -19.98 6.14
C SER A 145 9.51 -19.08 7.31
N ASN A 146 10.06 -19.64 8.39
CA ASN A 146 10.56 -18.86 9.53
C ASN A 146 11.81 -18.03 9.16
N SER A 147 12.73 -18.60 8.38
CA SER A 147 13.91 -17.88 7.89
C SER A 147 13.50 -16.76 6.94
N ALA A 148 12.59 -17.03 5.99
CA ALA A 148 12.05 -16.05 5.07
C ALA A 148 11.34 -14.92 5.82
N CYS A 149 10.55 -15.22 6.85
CA CYS A 149 9.87 -14.23 7.69
C CYS A 149 10.86 -13.25 8.33
N ARG A 150 11.99 -13.74 8.85
CA ARG A 150 13.03 -12.90 9.46
C ARG A 150 13.73 -12.05 8.40
N LEU A 151 14.22 -12.66 7.33
CA LEU A 151 14.92 -11.95 6.25
C LEU A 151 14.04 -10.86 5.61
N LEU A 152 12.76 -11.15 5.39
CA LEU A 152 11.80 -10.17 4.86
C LEU A 152 11.57 -9.02 5.86
N SER A 153 11.51 -9.32 7.16
CA SER A 153 11.35 -8.30 8.19
C SER A 153 12.56 -7.37 8.28
N ASP A 154 13.77 -7.91 8.12
CA ASP A 154 15.02 -7.14 8.14
C ASP A 154 15.10 -6.13 6.97
N ILE A 155 14.39 -6.39 5.87
CA ILE A 155 14.27 -5.48 4.74
C ILE A 155 12.96 -4.67 4.75
N GLY A 156 12.20 -4.65 5.85
CA GLY A 156 10.98 -3.83 5.99
C GLY A 156 9.68 -4.45 5.47
N ILE A 157 9.69 -5.72 5.07
CA ILE A 157 8.51 -6.46 4.61
C ILE A 157 8.02 -7.38 5.73
N CYS A 158 6.98 -6.96 6.44
CA CYS A 158 6.47 -7.72 7.58
C CYS A 158 5.36 -8.70 7.15
N VAL A 159 5.70 -9.99 7.14
CA VAL A 159 4.78 -11.09 6.82
C VAL A 159 4.95 -12.23 7.82
N SER A 160 3.88 -12.94 8.14
CA SER A 160 3.98 -14.12 9.01
C SER A 160 4.52 -15.33 8.24
N SER A 161 5.16 -16.27 8.94
CA SER A 161 5.61 -17.54 8.36
C SER A 161 4.47 -18.31 7.67
N SER A 162 3.25 -18.26 8.21
CA SER A 162 2.06 -18.86 7.59
C SER A 162 1.66 -18.19 6.28
N THR A 163 1.84 -16.87 6.18
CA THR A 163 1.53 -16.11 4.96
C THR A 163 2.48 -16.47 3.82
N ILE A 164 3.74 -16.75 4.14
CA ILE A 164 4.79 -17.09 3.16
C ILE A 164 4.47 -18.41 2.43
N LEU A 165 3.78 -19.33 3.11
CA LEU A 165 3.40 -20.63 2.55
C LEU A 165 2.10 -20.58 1.71
N LEU A 166 1.40 -19.44 1.68
CA LEU A 166 0.18 -19.33 0.90
C LEU A 166 0.50 -19.25 -0.59
N PRO A 167 -0.27 -19.96 -1.45
CA PRO A 167 -0.06 -19.91 -2.88
C PRO A 167 -0.29 -18.49 -3.41
N ILE A 168 0.67 -17.99 -4.19
CA ILE A 168 0.53 -16.73 -4.91
C ILE A 168 -0.10 -17.07 -6.26
N GLU A 169 -1.42 -17.03 -6.28
CA GLU A 169 -2.16 -17.06 -7.53
C GLU A 169 -2.01 -15.69 -8.19
N PHE A 170 -1.04 -15.54 -9.10
CA PHE A 170 -1.12 -14.48 -10.08
C PHE A 170 -2.38 -14.74 -10.89
N SER A 171 -3.40 -13.89 -10.74
CA SER A 171 -4.67 -14.08 -11.43
C SER A 171 -4.39 -14.08 -12.93
N LYS A 172 -4.38 -15.27 -13.53
CA LYS A 172 -4.41 -15.43 -14.98
C LYS A 172 -5.82 -15.10 -15.42
N HIS A 173 -6.12 -13.81 -15.51
CA HIS A 173 -7.24 -13.35 -16.33
C HIS A 173 -6.65 -12.99 -17.70
N ILE A 174 -6.47 -14.04 -18.50
CA ILE A 174 -6.54 -13.96 -19.97
C ILE A 174 -8.03 -14.05 -20.31
#